data_AF-A0A2A5M482-F1
#
_entry.id   AF-A0A2A5M482-F1
#
_cell.length_a   1.000
_cell.length_b   1.000
_cell.length_c   1.000
_cell.angle_alpha   90.00
_cell.angle_beta   90.00
_cell.angle_gamma   90.00
#
_symmetry.space_group_name_H-M   'P 1'
#
loop_
_entity.id
_entity.type
_entity.pdbx_description
1 polymer ?
#
loop_
_entity_poly.entity_id
_entity_poly.type
_entity_poly.pdbx_seq_one_letter_code
_entity_poly.pdbx_strand_id
1 'polypeptide(L)'
;MNSKTKLIHCGRGDQGAEARSVNPTLMRASTILFKDHATWQKYKKLRKIDRVLSYGARGTTTNFELEKLICTLEGGYRAQLFPTG
;
A
#
# COMPACT_ATOMS: atom_id res chain seq x y z
N MET A 1 -20.63 0.12 8.06
CA MET A 1 -20.00 -1.19 8.30
C MET A 1 -19.54 -1.25 9.76
N ASN A 2 -19.85 -2.33 10.48
CA ASN A 2 -19.47 -2.52 11.89
C ASN A 2 -17.93 -2.59 12.03
N SER A 3 -17.37 -2.09 13.13
CA SER A 3 -15.93 -2.11 13.42
C SER A 3 -15.31 -3.51 13.35
N LYS A 4 -16.01 -4.55 13.83
CA LYS A 4 -15.52 -5.94 13.73
C LYS A 4 -15.37 -6.37 12.28
N THR A 5 -16.32 -5.98 11.43
CA THR A 5 -16.27 -6.25 9.99
C THR A 5 -15.12 -5.48 9.32
N LYS A 6 -14.86 -4.23 9.72
CA LYS A 6 -13.73 -3.44 9.20
C LYS A 6 -12.39 -4.11 9.49
N LEU A 7 -12.19 -4.53 10.75
CA LEU A 7 -10.97 -5.22 11.18
C LEU A 7 -10.70 -6.49 10.36
N ILE A 8 -11.74 -7.25 10.05
CA ILE A 8 -11.59 -8.54 9.35
C ILE A 8 -11.38 -8.35 7.85
N HIS A 9 -12.08 -7.43 7.20
CA HIS A 9 -12.20 -7.40 5.72
C HIS A 9 -11.40 -6.29 5.03
N CYS A 10 -11.06 -5.20 5.71
CA CYS A 10 -10.24 -4.14 5.14
C CYS A 10 -8.76 -4.57 5.04
N GLY A 11 -7.99 -3.97 4.12
CA GLY A 11 -6.56 -4.27 3.95
C GLY A 11 -6.23 -5.61 3.27
N ARG A 12 -7.21 -6.31 2.70
CA ARG A 12 -7.02 -7.57 1.96
C ARG A 12 -6.68 -7.37 0.47
N GLY A 13 -6.04 -6.27 0.11
CA GLY A 13 -5.71 -5.94 -1.28
C GLY A 13 -6.94 -5.57 -2.12
N ASP A 14 -6.83 -5.75 -3.44
CA ASP A 14 -7.87 -5.42 -4.40
C ASP A 14 -9.08 -6.36 -4.26
N GLN A 15 -10.22 -5.80 -3.88
CA GLN A 15 -11.47 -6.53 -3.69
C GLN A 15 -12.22 -6.76 -5.01
N GLY A 16 -11.85 -6.05 -6.08
CA GLY A 16 -12.46 -6.16 -7.41
C GLY A 16 -11.80 -7.21 -8.31
N ALA A 17 -10.70 -7.83 -7.88
CA ALA A 17 -10.02 -8.87 -8.63
C ALA A 17 -10.87 -10.16 -8.72
N GLU A 18 -10.92 -10.78 -9.90
CA GLU A 18 -11.65 -12.04 -10.15
C GLU A 18 -11.16 -13.21 -9.26
N ALA A 19 -9.87 -13.23 -8.96
CA ALA A 19 -9.25 -14.18 -8.05
C ALA A 19 -8.20 -13.47 -7.19
N ARG A 20 -8.17 -13.77 -5.90
CA ARG A 20 -7.22 -13.20 -4.93
C ARG A 20 -7.06 -14.05 -3.69
N SER A 21 -5.94 -13.89 -3.01
CA SER A 21 -5.72 -14.47 -1.69
C SER A 21 -6.51 -13.73 -0.60
N VAL A 22 -6.83 -14.42 0.49
CA VAL A 22 -7.47 -13.82 1.66
C VAL A 22 -6.58 -12.75 2.28
N ASN A 23 -5.29 -13.05 2.44
CA ASN A 23 -4.30 -12.10 2.93
C ASN A 23 -3.68 -11.34 1.75
N PRO A 24 -3.28 -10.07 1.92
CA PRO A 24 -2.57 -9.35 0.88
C PRO A 24 -1.26 -10.07 0.55
N THR A 25 -0.89 -10.10 -0.74
CA THR A 25 0.35 -10.72 -1.18
C THR A 25 1.56 -10.02 -0.57
N LEU A 26 2.55 -10.81 -0.13
CA LEU A 26 3.79 -10.28 0.41
C LEU A 26 4.72 -9.82 -0.71
N MET A 27 4.93 -8.51 -0.83
CA MET A 27 5.88 -7.92 -1.77
C MET A 27 7.15 -7.52 -1.04
N ARG A 28 8.21 -8.32 -1.21
CA ARG A 28 9.57 -8.00 -0.73
C ARG A 28 10.36 -7.36 -1.85
N ALA A 29 10.61 -6.07 -1.75
CA ALA A 29 11.41 -5.36 -2.74
C ALA A 29 12.14 -4.19 -2.11
N SER A 30 13.42 -4.00 -2.46
CA SER A 30 14.16 -2.76 -2.27
C SER A 30 14.06 -1.91 -3.55
N THR A 31 14.45 -2.47 -4.69
CA THR A 31 14.40 -1.79 -5.98
C THR A 31 13.12 -2.14 -6.75
N ILE A 32 12.47 -1.12 -7.32
CA ILE A 32 11.32 -1.28 -8.23
C ILE A 32 11.79 -1.03 -9.65
N LEU A 33 11.51 -1.97 -10.55
CA LEU A 33 11.79 -1.81 -11.98
C LEU A 33 10.68 -1.02 -12.65
N PHE A 34 11.07 -0.20 -13.63
CA PHE A 34 10.16 0.57 -14.47
C PHE A 34 10.37 0.16 -15.92
N LYS A 35 9.29 0.19 -16.71
CA LYS A 35 9.32 -0.18 -18.13
C LYS A 35 10.36 0.62 -18.91
N ASP A 36 10.47 1.92 -18.61
CA ASP A 36 11.39 2.84 -19.27
C ASP A 36 11.72 4.04 -18.36
N HIS A 37 12.68 4.86 -18.79
CA HIS A 37 13.12 6.05 -18.06
C HIS A 37 12.00 7.11 -17.91
N ALA A 38 11.13 7.26 -18.91
CA ALA A 38 10.01 8.18 -18.84
C ALA A 38 9.02 7.79 -17.72
N THR A 39 8.73 6.49 -17.59
CA THR A 39 7.91 5.92 -16.52
C THR A 39 8.59 6.14 -15.17
N TRP A 40 9.89 5.89 -15.06
CA TRP A 40 10.63 6.19 -13.83
C TRP A 40 10.52 7.67 -13.42
N GLN A 41 10.72 8.61 -14.35
CA GLN A 41 10.58 10.05 -14.08
C GLN A 41 9.17 10.43 -13.62
N LYS A 42 8.13 9.85 -14.24
CA LYS A 42 6.73 10.02 -13.81
C LYS A 42 6.55 9.61 -12.35
N TYR A 43 6.95 8.38 -11.99
CA TYR A 43 6.80 7.88 -10.62
C TYR A 43 7.68 8.61 -9.60
N LYS A 44 8.85 9.10 -10.01
CA LYS A 44 9.70 9.98 -9.19
C LYS A 44 9.00 11.28 -8.80
N LYS A 45 8.17 11.85 -9.68
CA LYS A 45 7.35 13.03 -9.38
C LYS A 45 6.14 12.67 -8.51
N LEU A 46 5.40 11.61 -8.88
CA LEU A 46 4.20 11.16 -8.16
C LEU A 46 4.47 10.83 -6.68
N ARG A 47 5.58 10.14 -6.37
CA ARG A 47 5.93 9.71 -5.00
C ARG A 47 6.18 10.85 -3.99
N LYS A 48 6.16 12.11 -4.43
CA LYS A 48 6.23 13.29 -3.57
C LYS A 48 4.90 13.53 -2.83
N ILE A 49 3.80 13.21 -3.47
CA ILE A 49 2.43 13.44 -2.97
C ILE A 49 1.70 12.13 -2.72
N ASP A 50 1.86 11.16 -3.63
CA ASP A 50 1.09 9.92 -3.65
C ASP A 50 1.89 8.73 -3.14
N ARG A 51 1.16 7.72 -2.65
CA ARG A 51 1.69 6.39 -2.38
C ARG A 51 1.74 5.60 -3.67
N VAL A 52 2.94 5.51 -4.23
CA VAL A 52 3.21 4.75 -5.47
C VAL A 52 4.45 3.90 -5.29
N LEU A 53 4.46 2.73 -5.94
CA LEU A 53 5.64 1.88 -6.01
C LEU A 53 6.79 2.67 -6.63
N SER A 54 7.85 2.87 -5.86
CA SER A 54 9.01 3.62 -6.33
C SER A 54 10.34 3.11 -5.78
N TYR A 55 10.39 2.77 -4.50
CA TYR A 55 11.50 2.12 -3.83
C TYR A 55 10.99 1.52 -2.52
N GLY A 56 11.54 0.38 -2.09
CA GLY A 56 11.08 -0.38 -0.92
C GLY A 56 11.08 0.43 0.37
N ALA A 57 12.07 1.32 0.56
CA ALA A 57 12.11 2.21 1.72
C ALA A 57 10.95 3.23 1.76
N ARG A 58 10.20 3.39 0.66
CA ARG A 58 8.97 4.20 0.61
C ARG A 58 7.68 3.35 0.64
N GLY A 59 7.81 2.06 0.94
CA GLY A 59 6.70 1.11 1.03
C GLY A 59 6.50 0.28 -0.23
N THR A 60 6.02 -0.95 -0.02
CA THR A 60 5.52 -1.85 -1.08
C THR A 60 4.00 -1.98 -0.98
N THR A 61 3.38 -2.78 -1.85
CA THR A 61 1.94 -3.06 -1.80
C THR A 61 1.50 -3.57 -0.42
N THR A 62 2.32 -4.38 0.25
CA THR A 62 2.04 -4.87 1.60
C THR A 62 1.97 -3.74 2.62
N ASN A 63 2.90 -2.78 2.57
CA ASN A 63 2.88 -1.62 3.47
C ASN A 63 1.65 -0.74 3.22
N PHE A 64 1.31 -0.50 1.95
CA PHE A 64 0.19 0.36 1.57
C PHE A 64 -1.16 -0.19 2.06
N GLU A 65 -1.35 -1.51 2.01
CA GLU A 65 -2.56 -2.15 2.53
C GLU A 65 -2.69 -2.01 4.05
N LEU A 66 -1.57 -2.13 4.79
CA LEU A 66 -1.57 -1.90 6.24
C LEU A 66 -1.89 -0.44 6.57
N GLU A 67 -1.24 0.52 5.91
CA GLU A 67 -1.52 1.95 6.13
C GLU A 67 -2.99 2.29 5.82
N LYS A 68 -3.54 1.73 4.74
CA LYS A 68 -4.95 1.90 4.36
C LYS A 68 -5.89 1.33 5.42
N LEU A 69 -5.57 0.15 5.97
CA LEU A 69 -6.33 -0.44 7.07
C LEU A 69 -6.34 0.49 8.28
N ILE A 70 -5.17 0.96 8.73
CA ILE A 70 -5.06 1.88 9.89
C ILE A 70 -5.87 3.16 9.65
N CYS A 71 -5.76 3.78 8.47
CA CYS A 71 -6.55 4.96 8.13
C CYS A 71 -8.07 4.67 8.20
N THR A 72 -8.49 3.50 7.74
CA THR A 72 -9.90 3.09 7.73
C THR A 72 -10.47 2.85 9.14
N LEU A 73 -9.62 2.38 10.05
CA LEU A 73 -9.97 2.14 11.45
C LEU A 73 -10.05 3.44 12.24
N GLU A 74 -9.04 4.31 12.09
CA GLU A 74 -8.91 5.55 12.86
C GLU A 74 -9.62 6.76 12.23
N GLY A 75 -10.09 6.66 10.99
CA GLY A 75 -10.65 7.79 10.24
C GLY A 75 -9.61 8.84 9.83
N GLY A 76 -8.33 8.46 9.83
CA GLY A 76 -7.23 9.35 9.46
C GLY A 76 -7.08 9.55 7.95
N TYR A 77 -6.54 10.70 7.55
CA TYR A 77 -6.23 10.98 6.15
C TYR A 77 -5.09 10.09 5.60
N ARG A 78 -4.03 9.90 6.40
CA ARG A 78 -2.85 9.09 6.07
C ARG A 78 -2.28 8.43 7.33
N ALA A 79 -1.58 7.32 7.11
CA ALA A 79 -0.78 6.62 8.10
C ALA A 79 0.65 6.45 7.54
N GLN A 80 1.62 6.37 8.42
CA GLN A 80 3.03 6.14 8.09
C GLN A 80 3.59 5.09 9.04
N LEU A 81 4.36 4.16 8.48
CA LEU A 81 4.96 3.08 9.23
C LEU A 81 6.36 3.47 9.73
N PHE A 82 6.65 3.07 10.96
CA PHE A 82 7.95 3.23 11.62
C PHE A 82 8.43 1.86 12.11
N PRO A 83 9.76 1.66 12.29
CA PRO A 83 10.28 0.38 12.78
C PRO A 83 9.80 0.04 14.20
N THR A 84 9.52 1.06 15.01
CA THR A 84 8.98 0.95 16.38
C THR A 84 8.03 2.12 16.66
N GLY A 85 7.23 2.00 17.73
CA GLY A 85 6.37 3.08 18.24
C GLY A 85 7.14 4.15 19.01
#